data_AF-A0A1X4I6I7-F1
#
_entry.id   AF-A0A1X4I6I7-F1
#
_cell.length_a   1.000
_cell.length_b   1.000
_cell.length_c   1.000
_cell.angle_alpha   90.00
_cell.angle_beta   90.00
_cell.angle_gamma   90.00
#
_symmetry.space_group_name_H-M   'P 1'
#
loop_
_entity.id
_entity.type
_entity.pdbx_description
1 polymer ?
#
loop_
_entity_poly.entity_id
_entity_poly.type
_entity_poly.pdbx_seq_one_letter_code
_entity_poly.pdbx_strand_id
1 'polypeptide(L)'
;MARIATALGVPDPPVDRAGLAERLAAYRGELRATPEARSTARFLLLHPPVPLLARLPYGALAANSVSLLPVWASRALWLPRVPPAESICVHPLGTALTTTIRWALAPARDTTP
;
A
#
# COMPACT_ATOMS: atom_id res chain seq x y z
N MET A 1 7.95 17.07 6.85
CA MET A 1 7.57 18.10 5.84
C MET A 1 6.37 17.61 5.05
N ALA A 2 5.28 18.38 4.99
CA ALA A 2 3.99 17.99 4.41
C ALA A 2 3.68 18.69 3.08
N ARG A 3 4.69 18.85 2.20
CA ARG A 3 4.61 19.69 0.99
C ARG A 3 3.39 19.42 0.10
N ILE A 4 3.09 18.14 -0.16
CA ILE A 4 1.97 17.74 -1.02
C ILE A 4 0.63 18.10 -0.36
N ALA A 5 0.47 17.79 0.93
CA ALA A 5 -0.75 18.12 1.66
C ALA A 5 -0.99 19.64 1.71
N THR A 6 0.06 20.43 1.94
CA THR A 6 -0.02 21.89 1.86
C THR A 6 -0.39 22.37 0.46
N ALA A 7 0.20 21.81 -0.60
CA ALA A 7 -0.12 22.17 -1.97
C ALA A 7 -1.56 21.80 -2.36
N LEU A 8 -2.12 20.73 -1.79
CA LEU A 8 -3.52 20.34 -1.92
C LEU A 8 -4.48 21.19 -1.06
N GLY A 9 -3.97 22.17 -0.30
CA GLY A 9 -4.78 23.04 0.55
C GLY A 9 -5.28 22.38 1.83
N VAL A 10 -4.67 21.28 2.28
CA VAL A 10 -5.04 20.64 3.55
C VAL A 10 -4.69 21.58 4.70
N PRO A 11 -5.66 21.95 5.56
CA PRO A 11 -5.39 22.78 6.73
C PRO A 11 -4.60 21.97 7.77
N ASP A 12 -3.56 22.60 8.33
CA ASP A 12 -2.69 22.05 9.38
C ASP A 12 -2.31 20.55 9.19
N PRO A 13 -1.59 20.20 8.10
CA PRO A 13 -1.25 18.82 7.83
C PRO A 13 -0.15 18.32 8.79
N PRO A 14 -0.21 17.06 9.25
CA PRO A 14 0.81 16.51 10.14
C PRO A 14 2.20 16.58 9.48
N VAL A 15 3.17 17.14 10.22
CA VAL A 15 4.51 17.39 9.68
C VAL A 15 5.52 16.29 9.99
N ASP A 16 5.14 15.34 10.87
CA ASP A 16 5.91 14.18 11.30
C ASP A 16 5.09 12.87 11.25
N ARG A 17 5.74 11.75 11.58
CA ARG A 17 5.11 10.43 11.56
C ARG A 17 4.14 10.20 12.72
N ALA A 18 4.41 10.77 13.89
CA ALA A 18 3.60 10.56 15.08
C ALA A 18 2.23 11.23 14.91
N GLY A 19 2.22 12.51 14.49
CA GLY A 19 1.01 13.24 14.19
C GLY A 19 0.22 12.63 13.02
N LEU A 20 0.88 12.08 12.01
CA LEU A 20 0.19 11.35 10.94
C LEU A 20 -0.50 10.10 11.47
N ALA A 21 0.18 9.30 12.30
CA ALA A 21 -0.39 8.09 12.89
C ALA A 21 -1.58 8.42 13.80
N GLU A 22 -1.47 9.45 14.64
CA GLU A 22 -2.55 9.94 15.50
C GLU A 22 -3.76 10.38 14.67
N ARG A 23 -3.54 11.17 13.60
CA ARG A 23 -4.62 11.65 12.75
C ARG A 23 -5.36 10.50 12.05
N LEU A 24 -4.64 9.50 11.54
CA LEU A 24 -5.23 8.30 10.95
C LEU A 24 -5.99 7.46 11.98
N ALA A 25 -5.48 7.35 13.20
CA ALA A 25 -6.16 6.64 14.29
C ALA A 25 -7.48 7.33 14.69
N ALA A 26 -7.52 8.68 14.69
CA ALA A 26 -8.74 9.43 14.97
C ALA A 26 -9.88 9.12 13.98
N TYR A 27 -9.56 8.92 12.69
CA TYR A 27 -10.55 8.53 11.67
C TYR A 27 -11.02 7.08 11.75
N ARG A 28 -10.43 6.24 12.62
CA ARG A 28 -10.73 4.81 12.66
C ARG A 28 -12.22 4.52 12.89
N GLY A 29 -12.88 5.31 13.73
CA GLY A 29 -14.31 5.14 14.05
C GLY A 29 -15.23 5.35 12.85
N GLU A 30 -14.79 6.09 11.84
CA GLU A 30 -15.56 6.37 10.62
C GLU A 30 -15.43 5.26 9.57
N LEU A 31 -14.42 4.39 9.69
CA LEU A 31 -14.12 3.35 8.70
C LEU A 31 -15.01 2.11 8.87
N ARG A 32 -15.79 1.82 7.81
CA ARG A 32 -16.62 0.62 7.67
C ARG A 32 -16.42 -0.03 6.31
N ALA A 33 -16.44 -1.36 6.28
CA ALA A 33 -16.41 -2.09 5.02
C ALA A 33 -17.78 -2.05 4.35
N THR A 34 -17.82 -1.58 3.11
CA THR A 34 -19.02 -1.56 2.27
C THR A 34 -18.98 -2.69 1.23
N PRO A 35 -20.11 -3.02 0.59
CA PRO A 35 -20.14 -3.94 -0.53
C PRO A 35 -19.15 -3.56 -1.64
N GLU A 36 -19.03 -2.27 -1.94
CA GLU A 36 -18.13 -1.71 -2.96
C GLU A 36 -16.66 -1.90 -2.56
N ALA A 37 -16.33 -1.67 -1.28
CA ALA A 37 -14.98 -1.89 -0.76
C ALA A 37 -14.56 -3.37 -0.90
N ARG A 38 -15.47 -4.30 -0.57
CA ARG A 38 -15.21 -5.74 -0.74
C ARG A 38 -15.12 -6.14 -2.21
N SER A 39 -15.94 -5.55 -3.07
CA SER A 39 -15.88 -5.78 -4.52
C SER A 39 -14.54 -5.32 -5.09
N THR A 40 -14.10 -4.13 -4.70
CA THR A 40 -12.79 -3.58 -5.08
C THR A 40 -11.65 -4.49 -4.63
N ALA A 41 -11.68 -4.96 -3.37
CA ALA A 41 -10.68 -5.88 -2.88
C ALA A 41 -10.65 -7.20 -3.67
N ARG A 42 -11.81 -7.80 -3.98
CA ARG A 42 -11.87 -9.01 -4.82
C ARG A 42 -11.36 -8.75 -6.23
N PHE A 43 -11.73 -7.63 -6.85
CA PHE A 43 -11.26 -7.27 -8.18
C PHE A 43 -9.74 -7.16 -8.22
N LEU A 44 -9.15 -6.40 -7.29
CA LEU A 44 -7.70 -6.26 -7.20
C LEU A 44 -7.02 -7.61 -6.96
N LEU A 45 -7.51 -8.42 -6.01
CA LEU A 45 -6.80 -9.63 -5.61
C LEU A 45 -7.02 -10.84 -6.56
N LEU A 46 -8.21 -10.99 -7.14
CA LEU A 46 -8.61 -12.21 -7.87
C LEU A 46 -8.77 -11.98 -9.38
N HIS A 47 -9.09 -10.76 -9.79
CA HIS A 47 -9.29 -10.41 -11.19
C HIS A 47 -8.46 -9.18 -11.61
N PRO A 48 -7.13 -9.17 -11.34
CA PRO A 48 -6.33 -8.01 -11.67
C PRO A 48 -6.29 -7.80 -13.19
N PRO A 49 -6.47 -6.56 -13.68
CA PRO A 49 -6.42 -6.23 -15.10
C PRO A 49 -4.97 -6.13 -15.58
N VAL A 50 -4.18 -7.18 -15.35
CA VAL A 50 -2.77 -7.27 -15.72
C VAL A 50 -2.54 -8.40 -16.73
N PRO A 51 -1.56 -8.26 -17.64
CA PRO A 51 -1.17 -9.33 -18.55
C PRO A 51 -0.84 -10.62 -17.79
N LEU A 52 -1.09 -11.78 -18.40
CA LEU A 52 -0.87 -13.09 -17.79
C LEU A 52 0.51 -13.23 -17.13
N LEU A 53 1.55 -12.76 -17.83
CA LEU A 53 2.94 -12.79 -17.36
C LEU A 53 3.17 -11.96 -16.08
N ALA A 54 2.39 -10.89 -15.88
CA ALA A 54 2.50 -10.02 -14.71
C ALA A 54 1.70 -10.54 -13.51
N ARG A 55 0.92 -11.61 -13.64
CA ARG A 55 0.08 -12.12 -12.53
C ARG A 55 0.88 -12.65 -11.35
N LEU A 56 2.04 -13.26 -11.59
CA LEU A 56 2.93 -13.73 -10.52
C LEU A 56 3.48 -12.58 -9.66
N PRO A 57 4.18 -11.58 -10.23
CA PRO A 57 4.68 -10.46 -9.43
C PRO A 57 3.54 -9.64 -8.81
N TYR A 58 2.41 -9.50 -9.51
CA TYR A 58 1.22 -8.86 -8.95
C TYR A 58 0.67 -9.62 -7.74
N GLY A 59 0.61 -10.96 -7.80
CA GLY A 59 0.18 -11.80 -6.68
C GLY A 59 1.06 -11.63 -5.44
N ALA A 60 2.38 -11.53 -5.62
CA ALA A 60 3.30 -11.23 -4.53
C ALA A 60 3.06 -9.83 -3.93
N LEU A 61 2.83 -8.81 -4.75
CA LEU A 61 2.48 -7.45 -4.31
C LEU A 61 1.15 -7.44 -3.53
N ALA A 62 0.15 -8.14 -4.05
CA ALA A 62 -1.17 -8.28 -3.44
C ALA A 62 -1.07 -8.94 -2.06
N ALA A 63 -0.34 -10.05 -1.93
CA ALA A 63 -0.14 -10.73 -0.66
C ALA A 63 0.57 -9.83 0.39
N ASN A 64 1.62 -9.10 -0.03
CA ASN A 64 2.30 -8.14 0.85
C ASN A 64 1.37 -7.01 1.31
N SER A 65 0.54 -6.49 0.39
CA SER A 65 -0.44 -5.45 0.71
C SER A 65 -1.45 -5.92 1.75
N VAL A 66 -1.93 -7.17 1.64
CA VAL A 66 -2.84 -7.78 2.62
C VAL A 66 -2.16 -8.02 3.97
N SER A 67 -0.87 -8.37 3.98
CA SER A 67 -0.09 -8.55 5.21
C SER A 67 0.06 -7.25 6.01
N LEU A 68 0.25 -6.12 5.31
CA LEU A 68 0.39 -4.80 5.92
C LEU A 68 -0.90 -4.23 6.50
N LEU A 69 -2.07 -4.79 6.13
CA LEU A 69 -3.34 -4.32 6.66
C LEU A 69 -3.46 -4.65 8.15
N PRO A 70 -3.99 -3.72 8.98
CA PRO A 70 -4.36 -4.03 10.35
C PRO A 70 -5.37 -5.18 10.44
N VAL A 71 -5.36 -5.94 11.54
CA VAL A 71 -6.22 -7.13 11.73
C VAL A 71 -7.69 -6.80 11.50
N TRP A 72 -8.14 -5.65 12.00
CA TRP A 72 -9.51 -5.20 11.87
C TRP A 72 -9.90 -4.97 10.39
N ALA A 73 -8.97 -4.47 9.57
CA ALA A 73 -9.22 -4.11 8.18
C ALA A 73 -9.32 -5.37 7.32
N SER A 74 -8.38 -6.31 7.49
CA SER A 74 -8.43 -7.61 6.83
C SER A 74 -9.73 -8.35 7.16
N ARG A 75 -10.16 -8.34 8.43
CA ARG A 75 -11.43 -8.95 8.87
C ARG A 75 -12.65 -8.26 8.26
N ALA A 76 -12.70 -6.93 8.27
CA ALA A 76 -13.84 -6.18 7.71
C ALA A 76 -14.01 -6.42 6.20
N LEU A 77 -12.90 -6.58 5.48
CA LEU A 77 -12.85 -6.85 4.04
C LEU A 77 -12.96 -8.35 3.66
N TRP A 78 -13.06 -9.25 4.65
CA TRP A 78 -13.09 -10.72 4.46
C TRP A 78 -11.87 -11.27 3.71
N LEU A 79 -10.70 -10.68 3.97
CA LEU A 79 -9.46 -11.10 3.34
C LEU A 79 -8.84 -12.26 4.13
N PRO A 80 -8.52 -13.38 3.47
CA PRO A 80 -7.74 -14.43 4.10
C PRO A 80 -6.35 -13.86 4.40
N ARG A 81 -6.00 -13.79 5.69
CA ARG A 81 -4.63 -13.52 6.08
C ARG A 81 -3.83 -14.79 5.81
N VAL A 82 -3.15 -14.82 4.67
CA VAL A 82 -2.02 -15.73 4.50
C VAL A 82 -0.96 -15.31 5.53
N PRO A 83 -0.48 -16.22 6.40
CA PRO A 83 0.68 -15.92 7.23
C PRO A 83 1.77 -15.39 6.30
N PRO A 84 2.41 -14.26 6.64
CA PRO A 84 3.49 -13.79 5.80
C PRO A 84 4.50 -14.92 5.65
N ALA A 85 5.04 -15.09 4.45
CA ALA A 85 6.21 -15.94 4.21
C ALA A 85 7.46 -15.27 4.85
N GLU A 86 7.36 -14.93 6.13
CA GLU A 86 8.22 -13.99 6.86
C GLU A 86 9.36 -14.66 7.62
N SER A 87 9.53 -15.98 7.52
CA SER A 87 10.68 -16.65 8.18
C SER A 87 11.93 -16.78 7.32
N ILE A 88 11.92 -16.39 6.04
CA ILE A 88 13.10 -16.58 5.19
C ILE A 88 13.42 -15.28 4.42
N CYS A 89 14.33 -14.49 5.00
CA CYS A 89 15.15 -13.45 4.33
C CYS A 89 14.70 -11.98 4.42
N VAL A 90 14.62 -11.41 5.63
CA VAL A 90 14.02 -10.08 5.85
C VAL A 90 14.97 -8.91 6.10
N HIS A 91 16.28 -8.96 5.78
CA HIS A 91 17.12 -7.75 5.90
C HIS A 91 17.91 -7.31 4.65
N PRO A 92 18.60 -8.20 3.89
CA PRO A 92 19.30 -7.73 2.69
C PRO A 92 18.36 -7.57 1.46
N LEU A 93 17.30 -8.38 1.37
CA LEU A 93 16.40 -8.41 0.22
C LEU A 93 15.43 -7.23 0.18
N GLY A 94 14.95 -6.75 1.34
CA GLY A 94 14.06 -5.60 1.42
C GLY A 94 14.70 -4.32 0.88
N THR A 95 15.96 -4.06 1.26
CA THR A 95 16.71 -2.92 0.72
C THR A 95 16.96 -3.08 -0.76
N ALA A 96 17.36 -4.26 -1.24
CA ALA A 96 17.58 -4.51 -2.66
C ALA A 96 16.30 -4.27 -3.49
N LEU A 97 15.17 -4.84 -3.09
CA LEU A 97 13.87 -4.64 -3.76
C LEU A 97 13.45 -3.17 -3.77
N THR A 98 13.57 -2.46 -2.64
CA THR A 98 13.20 -1.05 -2.56
C THR A 98 14.12 -0.18 -3.44
N THR A 99 15.39 -0.56 -3.58
CA THR A 99 16.37 0.12 -4.44
C THR A 99 16.08 -0.14 -5.91
N THR A 100 15.73 -1.37 -6.28
CA THR A 100 15.35 -1.73 -7.66
C THR A 100 14.05 -1.06 -8.07
N ILE A 101 13.05 -1.04 -7.19
CA ILE A 101 11.78 -0.32 -7.42
C ILE A 101 12.06 1.18 -7.56
N ARG A 102 12.88 1.77 -6.67
CA ARG A 102 13.30 3.18 -6.79
C ARG A 102 14.04 3.47 -8.08
N TRP A 103 14.87 2.56 -8.57
CA TRP A 103 15.56 2.69 -9.84
C TRP A 103 14.59 2.59 -11.02
N ALA A 104 13.65 1.64 -10.99
CA ALA A 104 12.65 1.47 -12.03
C ALA A 104 11.61 2.60 -12.07
N LEU A 105 11.29 3.21 -10.93
CA LEU A 105 10.43 4.38 -10.78
C LEU A 105 11.21 5.71 -10.77
N ALA A 106 12.53 5.67 -10.99
CA ALA A 106 13.31 6.90 -11.10
C ALA A 106 12.73 7.70 -12.28
N PRO A 107 12.39 8.99 -12.06
CA PRO A 107 11.74 9.77 -13.10
C PRO A 107 12.64 9.81 -14.32
N ALA A 108 12.08 9.50 -15.50
CA ALA A 108 12.71 9.84 -16.76
C ALA A 108 13.00 11.34 -16.68
N ARG A 109 14.28 11.69 -16.66
CA ARG A 109 14.67 13.09 -16.70
C ARG A 109 14.19 13.61 -18.05
N ASP A 110 13.21 14.51 -18.04
CA ASP A 110 12.90 15.33 -19.20
C ASP A 110 14.15 16.19 -19.47
N THR A 111 15.03 15.68 -20.32
CA THR A 111 16.02 16.50 -21.00
C THR A 111 15.28 17.21 -22.13
N THR A 112 14.72 18.37 -21.82
CA THR A 112 14.31 19.32 -22.85
C THR A 112 15.45 20.36 -22.98
N PRO A 113 15.95 20.61 -24.20
CA PRO A 113 17.08 21.52 -24.45
C PRO A 113 16.79 22.97 -24.11
#